data_AF-A0A3C0B249-F1
#
_entry.id   AF-A0A3C0B249-F1
#
_cell.length_a   1.000
_cell.length_b   1.000
_cell.length_c   1.000
_cell.angle_alpha   90.00
_cell.angle_beta   90.00
_cell.angle_gamma   90.00
#
_symmetry.space_group_name_H-M   'P 1'
#
loop_
_entity.id
_entity.type
_entity.pdbx_description
1 polymer ?
#
loop_
_entity_poly.entity_id
_entity_poly.type
_entity_poly.pdbx_seq_one_letter_code
_entity_poly.pdbx_strand_id
1 'polypeptide(L)'
;MRWYSPNAAHTTTKSTRDCTSCHINSQALGFGKGTLNYVVKAKSARWEFTSYYANTPQDGLPQDAWIGFMKDLNGKTTYSSHDYFFPLDLKEQKKMLEVGACIHCHQKDDNFLKRLINGDYQKMLKARKKACVIP
;
A
#
# COMPACT_ATOMS: atom_id res chain seq x y z
N MET A 1 -14.30 -4.58 -15.47
CA MET A 1 -12.88 -4.94 -15.59
C MET A 1 -12.11 -3.78 -16.22
N ARG A 2 -10.97 -3.38 -15.64
CA ARG A 2 -10.22 -2.16 -16.02
C ARG A 2 -9.07 -2.48 -16.97
N TRP A 3 -9.40 -2.76 -18.24
CA TRP A 3 -8.47 -3.21 -19.29
C TRP A 3 -7.31 -2.25 -19.61
N TYR A 4 -7.44 -0.97 -19.27
CA TYR A 4 -6.46 0.08 -19.55
C TYR A 4 -5.39 0.23 -18.45
N SER A 5 -5.46 -0.56 -17.37
CA SER A 5 -4.45 -0.57 -16.32
C SER A 5 -3.53 -1.77 -16.53
N PRO A 6 -2.36 -1.62 -17.18
CA PRO A 6 -1.50 -2.75 -17.52
C PRO A 6 -0.93 -3.45 -16.28
N ASN A 7 -1.07 -4.78 -16.22
CA ASN A 7 -0.67 -5.65 -15.11
C ASN A 7 0.78 -6.15 -15.24
N ALA A 8 1.60 -5.47 -16.02
CA ALA A 8 2.96 -5.89 -16.33
C ALA A 8 3.89 -5.65 -15.14
N ALA A 9 3.92 -6.59 -14.19
CA ALA A 9 4.91 -6.62 -13.12
C ALA A 9 6.26 -7.08 -13.69
N HIS A 10 7.00 -6.19 -14.34
CA HIS A 10 8.38 -6.49 -14.72
C HIS A 10 9.24 -5.23 -14.74
N THR A 11 10.26 -5.22 -13.89
CA THR A 11 11.41 -4.33 -14.01
C THR A 11 12.59 -5.18 -14.47
N THR A 12 13.18 -4.88 -15.64
CA THR A 12 14.43 -5.49 -16.12
C THR A 12 15.67 -4.72 -15.63
N THR A 13 15.52 -3.92 -14.57
CA THR A 13 16.53 -2.98 -14.10
C THR A 13 17.59 -3.68 -13.26
N LYS A 14 18.85 -3.22 -13.39
CA LYS A 14 20.01 -3.76 -12.68
C LYS A 14 19.92 -3.64 -11.15
N SER A 15 19.12 -2.70 -10.65
CA SER A 15 18.90 -2.46 -9.23
C SER A 15 17.44 -2.60 -8.85
N THR A 16 17.20 -3.03 -7.61
CA THR A 16 15.88 -3.06 -6.99
C THR A 16 15.40 -1.66 -6.67
N ARG A 17 14.09 -1.44 -6.70
CA ARG A 17 13.47 -0.19 -6.26
C ARG A 17 13.57 -0.03 -4.74
N ASP A 18 13.51 1.21 -4.26
CA ASP A 18 13.46 1.50 -2.83
C ASP A 18 12.18 0.96 -2.20
N CYS A 19 12.27 0.46 -0.96
CA CYS A 19 11.12 -0.06 -0.21
C CYS A 19 9.98 0.96 -0.13
N THR A 20 10.32 2.25 0.04
CA THR A 20 9.35 3.35 0.08
C THR A 20 8.56 3.48 -1.21
N SER A 21 9.22 3.31 -2.35
CA SER A 21 8.60 3.49 -3.67
C SER A 21 7.52 2.45 -3.99
N CYS A 22 7.49 1.34 -3.25
CA CYS A 22 6.48 0.29 -3.36
C CYS A 22 5.50 0.30 -2.16
N HIS A 23 5.99 0.52 -0.94
CA HIS A 23 5.17 0.37 0.28
C HIS A 23 4.50 1.65 0.78
N ILE A 24 4.92 2.83 0.31
CA ILE A 24 4.30 4.12 0.67
C ILE A 24 3.89 4.94 -0.56
N ASN A 25 3.73 4.28 -1.71
CA ASN A 25 3.29 4.90 -2.94
C ASN A 25 1.88 4.43 -3.30
N SER A 26 0.94 5.37 -3.36
CA SER A 26 -0.48 5.12 -3.69
C SER A 26 -0.66 4.33 -4.99
N GLN A 27 0.07 4.71 -6.03
CA GLN A 27 -0.02 4.07 -7.33
C GLN A 27 0.51 2.64 -7.31
N ALA A 28 1.64 2.41 -6.64
CA ALA A 28 2.23 1.06 -6.48
C ALA A 28 1.30 0.13 -5.69
N LEU A 29 0.56 0.67 -4.72
CA LEU A 29 -0.44 -0.07 -3.93
C LEU A 29 -1.78 -0.25 -4.66
N GLY A 30 -1.93 0.32 -5.86
CA GLY A 30 -3.14 0.18 -6.67
C GLY A 30 -4.25 1.19 -6.36
N PHE A 31 -4.02 2.20 -5.52
CA PHE A 31 -5.00 3.26 -5.24
C PHE A 31 -5.11 4.31 -6.36
N GLY A 32 -4.25 4.22 -7.38
CA GLY A 32 -4.10 5.23 -8.43
C GLY A 32 -3.12 6.33 -8.04
N LYS A 33 -2.84 7.26 -8.95
CA LYS A 33 -2.01 8.43 -8.67
C LYS A 33 -2.70 9.32 -7.64
N GLY A 34 -1.91 9.87 -6.74
CA GLY A 34 -2.40 10.76 -5.68
C GLY A 34 -1.44 10.81 -4.50
N THR A 35 -1.82 11.55 -3.47
CA THR A 35 -1.02 11.72 -2.27
C THR A 35 -1.48 10.74 -1.20
N LEU A 36 -0.56 9.94 -0.68
CA LEU A 36 -0.79 9.02 0.44
C LEU A 36 0.03 9.51 1.63
N ASN A 37 -0.65 10.11 2.61
CA ASN A 37 -0.03 10.75 3.77
C ASN A 37 -0.23 9.92 5.02
N TYR A 38 0.86 9.69 5.75
CA TYR A 38 0.80 9.13 7.08
C TYR A 38 0.66 10.25 8.12
N VAL A 39 -0.50 10.30 8.78
CA VAL A 39 -0.83 11.37 9.73
C VAL A 39 -0.87 10.80 11.14
N VAL A 40 0.00 11.31 12.01
CA VAL A 40 0.04 10.97 13.44
C VAL A 40 -0.60 12.10 14.25
N LYS A 41 -1.64 11.80 15.03
CA LYS A 41 -2.29 12.74 15.96
C LYS A 41 -2.29 12.15 17.37
N ALA A 42 -1.51 12.76 18.26
CA ALA A 42 -1.32 12.32 19.64
C ALA A 42 -0.90 10.83 19.75
N LYS A 43 -1.86 9.93 20.00
CA LYS A 43 -1.64 8.48 20.17
C LYS A 43 -2.27 7.63 19.07
N SER A 44 -2.90 8.23 18.07
CA SER A 44 -3.45 7.52 16.92
C SER A 44 -2.76 7.97 15.64
N ALA A 45 -2.69 7.06 14.68
CA ALA A 45 -2.22 7.37 13.35
C ALA A 45 -3.22 6.85 12.32
N ARG A 46 -3.19 7.43 11.13
CA ARG A 46 -3.98 6.97 10.00
C ARG A 46 -3.34 7.37 8.69
N TRP A 47 -3.62 6.60 7.66
CA TRP A 47 -3.31 6.99 6.30
C TRP A 47 -4.45 7.83 5.73
N GLU A 48 -4.10 8.92 5.06
CA GLU A 48 -5.01 9.73 4.27
C GLU A 48 -4.61 9.62 2.80
N PHE A 49 -5.58 9.32 1.94
CA PHE A 49 -5.37 9.26 0.51
C PHE A 49 -6.22 10.33 -0.19
N THR A 50 -5.60 11.06 -1.11
CA THR A 50 -6.27 11.99 -2.02
C THR A 50 -5.87 11.62 -3.44
N SER A 51 -6.84 11.18 -4.24
CA SER A 51 -6.60 10.83 -5.63
C SER A 51 -6.32 12.06 -6.48
N TYR A 52 -5.45 11.91 -7.47
CA TYR A 52 -5.19 12.95 -8.47
C TYR A 52 -6.34 13.03 -9.49
N TYR A 53 -6.84 11.87 -9.92
CA TYR A 53 -7.96 11.79 -10.85
C TYR A 53 -9.30 11.69 -10.13
N ALA A 54 -10.34 12.15 -10.81
CA ALA A 54 -11.72 12.01 -10.36
C ALA A 54 -12.16 10.54 -10.37
N ASN A 55 -13.12 10.23 -9.51
CA ASN A 55 -13.75 8.92 -9.46
C ASN A 55 -14.64 8.71 -10.69
N THR A 56 -14.67 7.49 -11.20
CA THR A 56 -15.55 7.13 -12.32
C THR A 56 -16.95 6.81 -11.80
N PRO A 57 -18.03 7.17 -12.53
CA PRO A 57 -19.40 6.82 -12.14
C PRO A 57 -19.66 5.31 -12.10
N GLN A 58 -18.89 4.50 -12.84
CA GLN A 58 -19.11 3.07 -13.00
C GLN A 58 -18.81 2.29 -11.71
N ASP A 59 -17.76 2.67 -10.98
CA ASP A 59 -17.28 1.94 -9.79
C ASP A 59 -16.88 2.85 -8.62
N GLY A 60 -16.92 4.17 -8.79
CA GLY A 60 -16.55 5.13 -7.75
C GLY A 60 -15.06 5.14 -7.39
N LEU A 61 -14.20 4.58 -8.24
CA LEU A 61 -12.74 4.58 -8.06
C LEU A 61 -12.08 5.60 -9.00
N PRO A 62 -10.91 6.16 -8.61
CA PRO A 62 -10.12 7.03 -9.50
C PRO A 62 -9.85 6.33 -10.84
N GLN A 63 -9.77 7.09 -11.93
CA GLN A 63 -9.62 6.52 -13.28
C GLN A 63 -8.45 5.56 -13.42
N ASP A 64 -7.35 5.75 -12.71
CA ASP A 64 -6.14 4.92 -12.79
C ASP A 64 -5.96 3.98 -11.58
N ALA A 65 -6.96 3.90 -10.70
CA ALA A 65 -6.94 3.00 -9.55
C ALA A 65 -7.32 1.57 -9.95
N TRP A 66 -6.68 0.61 -9.29
CA TRP A 66 -7.08 -0.80 -9.33
C TRP A 66 -8.05 -1.13 -8.19
N ILE A 67 -7.83 -0.53 -7.02
CA ILE A 67 -8.59 -0.75 -5.80
C ILE A 67 -8.93 0.57 -5.12
N GLY A 68 -9.98 0.56 -4.33
CA GLY A 68 -10.32 1.70 -3.48
C GLY A 68 -9.49 1.71 -2.20
N PHE A 69 -8.96 2.88 -1.83
CA PHE A 69 -8.27 3.05 -0.56
C PHE A 69 -9.17 2.72 0.63
N MET A 70 -8.77 1.72 1.43
CA MET A 70 -9.49 1.25 2.62
C MET A 70 -10.96 0.87 2.33
N LYS A 71 -11.24 0.47 1.09
CA LYS A 71 -12.54 -0.05 0.65
C LYS A 71 -12.40 -1.53 0.38
N ASP A 72 -13.40 -2.29 0.81
CA ASP A 72 -13.46 -3.70 0.49
C ASP A 72 -13.81 -3.88 -1.00
N LEU A 73 -13.25 -4.92 -1.59
CA LEU A 73 -13.62 -5.33 -2.93
C LEU A 73 -14.95 -6.06 -2.76
N ASN A 74 -16.04 -5.46 -3.24
CA ASN A 74 -17.31 -6.16 -3.29
C ASN A 74 -17.05 -7.43 -4.12
N GLY A 75 -17.11 -8.62 -3.50
CA GLY A 75 -16.56 -9.89 -4.03
C GLY A 75 -17.14 -10.38 -5.37
N LYS A 76 -17.96 -9.55 -6.01
CA LYS A 76 -18.52 -9.69 -7.36
C LYS A 76 -17.70 -8.98 -8.45
N THR A 77 -16.68 -8.20 -8.11
CA THR A 77 -15.92 -7.41 -9.10
C THR A 77 -14.54 -8.00 -9.34
N THR A 78 -14.42 -8.80 -10.41
CA THR A 78 -13.11 -9.20 -10.95
C THR A 78 -12.52 -8.02 -11.72
N TYR A 79 -11.43 -7.43 -11.20
CA TYR A 79 -10.72 -6.33 -11.86
C TYR A 79 -9.63 -6.82 -12.83
N SER A 80 -9.36 -8.14 -12.85
CA SER A 80 -8.28 -8.79 -13.60
C SER A 80 -8.80 -9.73 -14.68
N SER A 81 -8.07 -9.82 -15.79
CA SER A 81 -8.27 -10.84 -16.86
C SER A 81 -7.67 -12.19 -16.48
N HIS A 82 -6.90 -12.25 -15.41
CA HIS A 82 -6.08 -13.39 -15.04
C HIS A 82 -6.54 -13.97 -13.72
N ASP A 83 -6.83 -15.28 -13.71
CA ASP A 83 -7.41 -16.02 -12.57
C ASP A 83 -6.51 -16.11 -11.34
N TYR A 84 -5.26 -15.68 -11.45
CA TYR A 84 -4.25 -15.71 -10.38
C TYR A 84 -3.75 -14.32 -9.99
N PHE A 85 -4.44 -13.26 -10.42
CA PHE A 85 -4.08 -11.89 -10.09
C PHE A 85 -5.28 -11.20 -9.44
N PHE A 86 -5.18 -11.00 -8.12
CA PHE A 86 -6.23 -10.41 -7.32
C PHE A 86 -5.78 -9.08 -6.73
N PRO A 87 -6.68 -8.09 -6.66
CA PRO A 87 -6.38 -6.86 -5.95
C PRO A 87 -6.31 -7.12 -4.44
N LEU A 88 -5.60 -6.25 -3.70
CA LEU A 88 -5.50 -6.37 -2.24
C LEU A 88 -6.89 -6.22 -1.60
N ASP A 89 -7.28 -7.22 -0.80
CA ASP A 89 -8.48 -7.11 0.02
C ASP A 89 -8.29 -6.12 1.18
N LEU A 90 -9.34 -5.84 1.96
CA LEU A 90 -9.25 -4.87 3.05
C LEU A 90 -8.25 -5.28 4.15
N LYS A 91 -8.08 -6.58 4.42
CA LYS A 91 -7.14 -7.10 5.42
C LYS A 91 -5.70 -6.96 4.94
N GLU A 92 -5.47 -7.23 3.66
CA GLU A 92 -4.17 -7.09 3.00
C GLU A 92 -3.76 -5.62 2.89
N GLN A 93 -4.70 -4.74 2.52
CA GLN A 93 -4.47 -3.28 2.51
C GLN A 93 -4.02 -2.78 3.90
N LYS A 94 -4.72 -3.18 4.97
CA LYS A 94 -4.34 -2.81 6.34
C LYS A 94 -2.94 -3.28 6.70
N LYS A 95 -2.61 -4.54 6.39
CA LYS A 95 -1.29 -5.10 6.66
C LYS A 95 -0.19 -4.38 5.86
N MET A 96 -0.47 -4.04 4.61
CA MET A 96 0.47 -3.30 3.75
C MET A 96 0.73 -1.89 4.28
N LEU A 97 -0.32 -1.18 4.70
CA LEU A 97 -0.23 0.16 5.28
C LEU A 97 0.43 0.17 6.67
N GLU A 98 0.28 -0.91 7.45
CA GLU A 98 0.98 -1.11 8.71
C GLU A 98 2.50 -1.22 8.51
N VAL A 99 2.92 -2.04 7.54
CA VAL A 99 4.34 -2.16 7.14
C VAL A 99 4.83 -0.83 6.55
N GLY A 100 4.02 -0.17 5.72
CA GLY A 100 4.29 1.14 5.17
C GLY A 100 4.57 2.19 6.25
N ALA A 101 3.86 2.17 7.38
CA ALA A 101 4.10 3.10 8.49
C ALA A 101 5.48 2.87 9.14
N CYS A 102 5.91 1.61 9.25
CA CYS A 102 7.25 1.28 9.73
C CYS A 102 8.32 1.82 8.78
N ILE A 103 8.15 1.58 7.47
CA ILE A 103 9.07 2.03 6.44
C ILE A 103 9.11 3.55 6.35
N HIS A 104 7.97 4.23 6.47
CA HIS A 104 7.91 5.70 6.46
C HIS A 104 8.82 6.32 7.52
N CYS A 105 8.78 5.80 8.75
CA CYS A 105 9.62 6.28 9.85
C CYS A 105 11.08 5.81 9.75
N HIS A 106 11.34 4.63 9.18
CA HIS A 106 12.66 3.98 9.15
C HIS A 106 13.29 3.91 7.75
N GLN A 107 12.85 4.75 6.81
CA GLN A 107 13.25 4.69 5.39
C GLN A 107 14.76 4.81 5.12
N LYS A 108 15.53 5.36 6.06
CA LYS A 108 17.00 5.51 5.94
C LYS A 108 17.78 4.58 6.88
N ASP A 109 17.10 3.63 7.53
CA ASP A 109 17.71 2.68 8.47
C ASP A 109 17.76 1.29 7.84
N ASP A 110 18.84 1.03 7.08
CA ASP A 110 19.04 -0.23 6.36
C ASP A 110 19.05 -1.45 7.28
N ASN A 111 19.54 -1.29 8.52
CA ASN A 111 19.57 -2.38 9.49
C ASN A 111 18.15 -2.72 9.94
N PHE A 112 17.32 -1.71 10.19
CA PHE A 112 15.91 -1.91 10.47
C PHE A 112 15.19 -2.58 9.29
N LEU A 113 15.41 -2.11 8.06
CA LEU A 113 14.78 -2.67 6.86
C LEU A 113 15.21 -4.13 6.61
N LYS A 114 16.50 -4.46 6.75
CA LYS A 114 16.98 -5.84 6.68
C LYS A 114 16.34 -6.73 7.75
N ARG A 115 16.18 -6.21 8.98
CA ARG A 115 15.49 -6.93 10.05
C ARG A 115 14.00 -7.10 9.78
N LEU A 116 13.35 -6.11 9.16
CA LEU A 116 11.94 -6.19 8.77
C LEU A 116 11.70 -7.29 7.73
N ILE A 117 12.66 -7.52 6.83
CA ILE A 117 12.60 -8.56 5.79
C ILE A 117 12.96 -9.95 6.35
N ASN A 118 14.07 -10.04 7.10
CA ASN A 118 14.65 -11.33 7.52
C ASN A 118 14.22 -11.78 8.93
N GLY A 119 13.61 -10.89 9.70
CA GLY A 119 13.29 -11.11 11.11
C GLY A 119 11.84 -11.52 11.35
N ASP A 120 11.56 -11.84 12.62
CA ASP A 120 10.21 -12.13 13.07
C ASP A 120 9.42 -10.82 13.25
N TYR A 121 8.59 -10.52 12.25
CA TYR A 121 7.72 -9.35 12.24
C TYR A 121 6.89 -9.24 13.52
N GLN A 122 6.31 -10.34 14.01
CA GLN A 122 5.44 -10.32 15.20
C GLN A 122 6.21 -9.96 16.46
N LYS A 123 7.46 -10.43 16.60
CA LYS A 123 8.33 -9.99 17.70
C LYS A 123 8.67 -8.50 17.59
N MET A 124 8.92 -8.01 16.37
CA MET A 124 9.17 -6.57 16.15
C MET A 124 7.96 -5.71 16.52
N LEU A 125 6.74 -6.16 16.21
CA LEU A 125 5.50 -5.49 16.62
C LEU A 125 5.39 -5.39 18.14
N LYS A 126 5.71 -6.46 18.86
CA LYS A 126 5.62 -6.53 20.33
C LYS A 126 6.69 -5.69 21.02
N ALA A 127 7.89 -5.61 20.44
CA ALA A 127 9.03 -4.87 20.99
C ALA A 127 9.01 -3.36 20.66
N ARG A 128 7.91 -2.84 20.14
CA ARG A 128 7.84 -1.47 19.61
C ARG A 128 7.88 -0.43 20.73
N LYS A 129 8.53 0.71 20.46
CA LYS A 129 8.55 1.85 21.38
C LYS A 129 7.18 2.53 21.40
N LYS A 130 6.82 3.16 22.53
CA LYS A 130 5.57 3.93 22.66
C LYS A 130 5.41 5.06 21.64
N ALA A 131 6.52 5.59 21.12
CA ALA A 131 6.54 6.61 20.08
C ALA A 131 6.11 6.07 18.70
N CYS A 132 6.19 4.76 18.49
CA CYS A 132 5.82 4.15 17.22
C CYS A 132 4.32 3.87 17.21
N VAL A 133 3.56 4.82 16.69
CA VAL A 133 2.12 4.67 16.46
C VAL A 133 1.92 3.94 15.13
N ILE A 134 0.88 3.13 15.05
CA ILE A 134 0.51 2.31 13.90
C ILE A 134 -0.97 2.60 13.61
N PRO A 135 -1.40 2.67 12.34
CA PRO A 135 -2.79 2.92 11.97
C PRO A 135 -3.73 1.74 12.25
#